data_AF-A0A7W7SNW8-F1
#
_entry.id   AF-A0A7W7SNW8-F1
#
_cell.length_a   1.000
_cell.length_b   1.000
_cell.length_c   1.000
_cell.angle_alpha   90.00
_cell.angle_beta   90.00
_cell.angle_gamma   90.00
#
_symmetry.space_group_name_H-M   'P 1'
#
loop_
_entity.id
_entity.type
_entity.pdbx_description
1 polymer ?
#
loop_
_entity_poly.entity_id
_entity_poly.type
_entity_poly.pdbx_seq_one_letter_code
_entity_poly.pdbx_strand_id
1 'polypeptide(L)'
;MRPVQIVSGRHPFEIMVLVAALLCGILLIVTDIQPPSINIAMPPFVQATWELGLVLVGVGGLLGITWPGHLVTGIGIELGAMVLLGTTTAMYSIAVFIVSGRPALVAGAFIGAVAVSSLWRSLQILRDLRKLTNASEQNVLAEVELLVEGDDP
;
A
#
# COMPACT_ATOMS: atom_id res chain seq x y z
N MET A 1 16.76 -8.31 32.31
CA MET A 1 15.45 -8.61 31.68
C MET A 1 15.66 -8.54 30.18
N ARG A 2 15.25 -9.57 29.43
CA ARG A 2 15.42 -9.60 27.95
C ARG A 2 14.37 -8.67 27.33
N PRO A 3 14.72 -7.87 26.30
CA PRO A 3 13.74 -7.01 25.63
C PRO A 3 12.69 -7.90 24.96
N VAL A 4 11.43 -7.71 25.36
CA VAL A 4 10.29 -8.27 24.63
C VAL A 4 10.10 -7.38 23.41
N GLN A 5 10.63 -7.81 22.26
CA GLN A 5 10.25 -7.23 20.97
C GLN A 5 8.83 -7.69 20.65
N ILE A 6 7.85 -6.85 20.99
CA ILE A 6 6.53 -6.96 20.39
C ILE A 6 6.66 -6.42 18.97
N VAL A 7 7.06 -7.29 18.04
CA VAL A 7 6.86 -7.03 16.61
C VAL A 7 5.36 -7.12 16.40
N SER A 8 4.65 -6.01 16.63
CA SER A 8 3.24 -5.92 16.28
C SER A 8 3.14 -6.32 14.82
N GLY A 9 2.51 -7.47 14.56
CA GLY A 9 2.49 -8.08 13.25
C GLY A 9 2.03 -7.07 12.20
N ARG A 10 2.62 -7.15 11.00
CA ARG A 10 2.23 -6.34 9.85
C ARG A 10 0.70 -6.32 9.72
N HIS A 11 0.13 -5.12 9.63
CA HIS A 11 -1.30 -4.89 9.88
C HIS A 11 -2.19 -5.82 9.04
N PRO A 12 -3.04 -6.67 9.65
CA PRO A 12 -3.82 -7.68 8.91
C PRO A 12 -4.71 -7.05 7.83
N PHE A 13 -5.19 -5.83 8.07
CA PHE A 13 -5.94 -5.06 7.09
C PHE A 13 -5.13 -4.77 5.82
N GLU A 14 -3.85 -4.40 5.95
CA GLU A 14 -2.98 -4.09 4.81
C GLU A 14 -2.77 -5.32 3.93
N ILE A 15 -2.53 -6.48 4.55
CA ILE A 15 -2.42 -7.77 3.85
C ILE A 15 -3.71 -8.06 3.08
N MET A 16 -4.87 -7.89 3.72
CA MET A 16 -6.15 -8.14 3.05
C MET A 16 -6.40 -7.18 1.89
N VAL A 17 -6.00 -5.92 1.99
CA VAL A 17 -6.09 -4.95 0.89
C VAL A 17 -5.17 -5.36 -0.27
N LEU A 18 -3.96 -5.82 0.01
CA LEU A 18 -3.03 -6.31 -1.02
C LEU A 18 -3.55 -7.58 -1.71
N VAL A 19 -4.10 -8.52 -0.94
CA VAL A 19 -4.76 -9.72 -1.48
C VAL A 19 -5.96 -9.33 -2.33
N ALA A 20 -6.80 -8.39 -1.87
CA ALA A 20 -7.92 -7.89 -2.64
C ALA A 20 -7.47 -7.24 -3.94
N ALA A 21 -6.43 -6.40 -3.91
CA ALA A 21 -5.86 -5.79 -5.12
C ALA A 21 -5.38 -6.86 -6.11
N LEU A 22 -4.68 -7.89 -5.63
CA LEU A 22 -4.22 -9.01 -6.45
C LEU A 22 -5.39 -9.74 -7.12
N LEU A 23 -6.38 -10.14 -6.32
CA LEU A 23 -7.54 -10.89 -6.79
C LEU A 23 -8.36 -10.06 -7.78
N CYS A 24 -8.59 -8.77 -7.50
CA CYS A 24 -9.26 -7.86 -8.41
C CYS A 24 -8.50 -7.72 -9.74
N GLY A 25 -7.18 -7.50 -9.71
CA GLY A 25 -6.37 -7.39 -10.91
C GLY A 25 -6.41 -8.67 -11.76
N ILE A 26 -6.28 -9.85 -11.13
CA ILE A 26 -6.38 -11.14 -11.82
C ILE A 26 -7.77 -11.33 -12.43
N LEU A 27 -8.83 -11.05 -11.66
CA LEU A 27 -10.21 -11.20 -12.15
C LEU A 27 -10.47 -10.30 -13.35
N LEU A 28 -10.02 -9.05 -13.33
CA LEU A 28 -10.17 -8.12 -14.45
C LEU A 28 -9.48 -8.67 -15.71
N ILE A 29 -8.25 -9.14 -15.59
CA ILE A 29 -7.48 -9.69 -16.72
C ILE A 29 -8.12 -10.99 -17.27
N VAL A 30 -8.57 -11.88 -16.39
CA VAL A 30 -9.11 -13.18 -16.79
C VAL A 30 -10.52 -13.06 -17.37
N THR A 31 -11.35 -12.17 -16.82
CA THR A 31 -12.74 -12.01 -17.25
C THR A 31 -12.91 -11.02 -18.39
N ASP A 32 -11.94 -10.11 -18.57
CA ASP A 32 -12.03 -8.96 -19.48
C ASP A 32 -13.28 -8.07 -19.21
N ILE A 33 -13.85 -8.17 -18.00
CA ILE A 33 -15.00 -7.38 -17.56
C ILE A 33 -14.49 -6.18 -16.80
N GLN A 34 -14.50 -5.04 -17.48
CA GLN A 34 -13.96 -3.80 -16.94
C GLN A 34 -15.08 -2.94 -16.33
N PRO A 35 -14.83 -2.26 -15.19
CA PRO A 35 -15.81 -1.33 -14.62
C PRO A 35 -16.14 -0.23 -15.63
N PRO A 36 -17.43 0.14 -15.81
CA PRO A 36 -17.82 1.22 -16.72
C PRO A 36 -17.10 2.54 -16.41
N SER A 37 -16.82 2.80 -15.13
CA SER A 37 -16.06 3.98 -14.70
C SER A 37 -14.65 4.03 -15.26
N ILE A 38 -13.95 2.90 -15.35
CA ILE A 38 -12.61 2.83 -15.92
C ILE A 38 -12.67 2.97 -17.44
N ASN A 39 -13.53 2.19 -18.10
CA ASN A 39 -13.64 2.16 -19.57
C ASN A 39 -14.02 3.55 -20.14
N ILE A 40 -14.89 4.29 -19.45
CA ILE A 40 -15.31 5.63 -19.89
C ILE A 40 -14.24 6.69 -19.56
N ALA A 41 -13.59 6.60 -18.40
CA ALA A 41 -12.71 7.67 -17.91
C ALA A 41 -11.25 7.53 -18.37
N MET A 42 -10.80 6.34 -18.77
CA MET A 42 -9.39 6.07 -19.05
C MET A 42 -9.17 5.62 -20.50
N PRO A 43 -8.12 6.11 -21.18
CA PRO A 43 -7.73 5.55 -22.46
C PRO A 43 -7.20 4.11 -22.30
N PRO A 44 -7.25 3.26 -23.35
CA PRO A 44 -6.94 1.83 -23.24
C PRO A 44 -5.56 1.53 -22.67
N PHE A 45 -4.56 2.36 -22.98
CA PHE A 45 -3.21 2.20 -22.45
C PHE A 45 -3.17 2.42 -20.93
N VAL A 46 -3.82 3.47 -20.43
CA VAL A 46 -3.87 3.78 -19.00
C VAL A 46 -4.62 2.69 -18.25
N GLN A 47 -5.70 2.19 -18.83
CA GLN A 47 -6.45 1.07 -18.29
C GLN A 47 -5.60 -0.20 -18.16
N ALA A 48 -4.90 -0.62 -19.22
CA ALA A 48 -4.03 -1.79 -19.16
C ALA A 48 -2.95 -1.63 -18.08
N THR A 49 -2.36 -0.43 -17.96
CA THR A 49 -1.38 -0.16 -16.89
C THR A 49 -2.01 -0.18 -15.50
N TRP A 50 -3.27 0.21 -15.35
CA TRP A 50 -3.99 0.20 -14.08
C TRP A 50 -4.31 -1.24 -13.64
N GLU A 51 -4.80 -2.08 -14.56
CA GLU A 51 -5.09 -3.49 -14.31
C GLU A 51 -3.83 -4.27 -13.93
N LEU A 52 -2.75 -4.09 -14.70
CA LEU A 52 -1.43 -4.65 -14.36
C LEU A 52 -0.92 -4.08 -13.04
N GLY A 53 -1.15 -2.79 -12.78
CA GLY A 53 -0.80 -2.12 -11.55
C GLY A 53 -1.39 -2.81 -10.32
N LEU A 54 -2.67 -3.21 -10.36
CA LEU A 54 -3.31 -3.94 -9.27
C LEU A 54 -2.63 -5.29 -8.96
N VAL A 55 -2.25 -6.03 -10.01
CA VAL A 55 -1.52 -7.30 -9.85
C VAL A 55 -0.14 -7.04 -9.25
N LEU A 56 0.60 -6.06 -9.77
CA LEU A 56 1.94 -5.70 -9.28
C LEU A 56 1.91 -5.20 -7.84
N VAL A 57 0.89 -4.43 -7.44
CA VAL A 57 0.67 -4.02 -6.05
C VAL A 57 0.51 -5.25 -5.16
N GLY A 58 -0.39 -6.16 -5.55
CA GLY A 58 -0.68 -7.35 -4.76
C GLY A 58 0.54 -8.26 -4.60
N VAL A 59 1.19 -8.60 -5.71
CA VAL A 59 2.41 -9.44 -5.69
C VAL A 59 3.54 -8.73 -4.97
N GLY A 60 3.84 -7.47 -5.33
CA GLY A 60 4.92 -6.69 -4.75
C GLY A 60 4.73 -6.49 -3.25
N GLY A 61 3.54 -6.08 -2.81
CA GLY A 61 3.25 -5.87 -1.40
C GLY A 61 3.39 -7.16 -0.59
N LEU A 62 2.82 -8.28 -1.06
CA LEU A 62 2.93 -9.58 -0.39
C LEU A 62 4.38 -10.09 -0.34
N LEU A 63 5.15 -9.89 -1.41
CA LEU A 63 6.58 -10.24 -1.44
C LEU A 63 7.39 -9.35 -0.51
N GLY A 64 7.15 -8.04 -0.47
CA GLY A 64 7.79 -7.13 0.50
C GLY A 64 7.47 -7.52 1.94
N ILE A 65 6.25 -8.02 2.18
CA ILE A 65 5.80 -8.51 3.48
C ILE A 65 6.44 -9.84 3.89
N THR A 66 6.75 -10.70 2.92
CA THR A 66 7.30 -12.04 3.19
C THR A 66 8.78 -12.16 2.89
N TRP A 67 9.45 -11.05 2.53
CA TRP A 67 10.82 -11.06 2.04
C TRP A 67 11.81 -11.62 3.07
N PRO A 68 12.46 -12.77 2.80
CA PRO A 68 13.39 -13.39 3.74
C PRO A 68 14.82 -12.83 3.66
N GLY A 69 15.10 -11.98 2.66
CA GLY A 69 16.42 -11.43 2.40
C GLY A 69 16.72 -10.17 3.20
N HIS A 70 17.46 -9.23 2.59
CA HIS A 70 17.85 -7.98 3.25
C HIS A 70 16.61 -7.13 3.60
N LEU A 71 16.54 -6.70 4.86
CA LEU A 71 15.43 -5.91 5.39
C LEU A 71 15.16 -4.65 4.55
N VAL A 72 16.22 -3.96 4.13
CA VAL A 72 16.14 -2.74 3.29
C VAL A 72 15.42 -3.02 1.96
N THR A 73 15.67 -4.18 1.34
CA THR A 73 15.02 -4.58 0.09
C THR A 73 13.53 -4.85 0.32
N GLY A 74 13.17 -5.58 1.39
CA GLY A 74 11.77 -5.85 1.74
C GLY A 74 10.99 -4.56 2.01
N ILE A 75 11.57 -3.62 2.76
CA ILE A 75 10.97 -2.31 3.04
C ILE A 75 10.85 -1.47 1.76
N GLY A 76 11.84 -1.49 0.87
CA GLY A 76 11.79 -0.79 -0.41
C GLY A 76 10.70 -1.32 -1.34
N ILE A 77 10.50 -2.64 -1.37
CA ILE A 77 9.41 -3.29 -2.11
C ILE A 77 8.05 -2.91 -1.51
N GLU A 78 7.91 -2.95 -0.17
CA GLU A 78 6.68 -2.52 0.53
C GLU A 78 6.35 -1.06 0.19
N LEU A 79 7.34 -0.16 0.23
CA LEU A 79 7.18 1.24 -0.16
C LEU A 79 6.66 1.37 -1.60
N GLY A 80 7.28 0.69 -2.55
CA GLY A 80 6.86 0.72 -3.95
C GLY A 80 5.42 0.23 -4.13
N ALA A 81 5.06 -0.86 -3.45
CA ALA A 81 3.70 -1.40 -3.48
C ALA A 81 2.67 -0.44 -2.87
N MET A 82 2.98 0.21 -1.75
CA MET A 82 2.08 1.18 -1.11
C MET A 82 1.88 2.44 -1.94
N VAL A 83 2.93 2.93 -2.60
CA VAL A 83 2.83 4.06 -3.53
C VAL A 83 1.93 3.69 -4.70
N LEU A 84 2.18 2.53 -5.32
CA LEU A 84 1.40 2.07 -6.46
C LEU A 84 -0.06 1.77 -6.09
N LEU A 85 -0.31 1.22 -4.90
CA LEU A 85 -1.66 1.02 -4.35
C LEU A 85 -2.37 2.37 -4.18
N GLY A 86 -1.68 3.36 -3.59
CA GLY A 86 -2.20 4.71 -3.43
C GLY A 86 -2.56 5.36 -4.77
N THR A 87 -1.69 5.23 -5.77
CA THR A 87 -1.94 5.76 -7.11
C THR A 87 -3.11 5.07 -7.81
N THR A 88 -3.15 3.73 -7.82
CA THR A 88 -4.20 2.95 -8.50
C THR A 88 -5.58 3.18 -7.86
N THR A 89 -5.65 3.21 -6.53
CA THR A 89 -6.90 3.50 -5.81
C THR A 89 -7.33 4.96 -5.98
N ALA A 90 -6.41 5.92 -6.00
CA ALA A 90 -6.72 7.32 -6.30
C ALA A 90 -7.29 7.47 -7.71
N MET A 91 -6.65 6.86 -8.72
CA MET A 91 -7.13 6.86 -10.11
C MET A 91 -8.55 6.30 -10.20
N TYR A 92 -8.81 5.18 -9.53
CA TYR A 92 -10.14 4.56 -9.55
C TYR A 92 -11.18 5.42 -8.83
N SER A 93 -10.85 5.98 -7.66
CA SER A 93 -11.73 6.90 -6.93
C SER A 93 -12.13 8.08 -7.83
N ILE A 94 -11.16 8.72 -8.48
CA ILE A 94 -11.39 9.83 -9.41
C ILE A 94 -12.29 9.39 -10.58
N ALA A 95 -12.01 8.24 -11.20
CA ALA A 95 -12.83 7.72 -12.30
C ALA A 95 -14.29 7.45 -11.89
N VAL A 96 -14.49 6.86 -10.70
CA VAL A 96 -15.80 6.61 -10.12
C VAL A 96 -16.55 7.92 -9.85
N PHE A 97 -15.87 8.94 -9.32
CA PHE A 97 -16.47 10.26 -9.12
C PHE A 97 -16.86 10.96 -10.43
N ILE A 98 -15.99 10.92 -11.44
CA ILE A 98 -16.24 11.56 -12.74
C ILE A 98 -17.45 10.92 -13.44
N VAL A 99 -17.52 9.59 -13.46
CA VAL A 99 -18.53 8.87 -14.24
C VAL A 99 -19.87 8.77 -13.51
N SER A 100 -19.84 8.49 -12.19
CA SER A 100 -21.06 8.21 -11.43
C SER A 100 -21.53 9.38 -10.55
N GLY A 101 -20.74 10.46 -10.43
CA GLY A 101 -21.14 11.68 -9.73
C GLY A 101 -21.57 11.46 -8.26
N ARG A 102 -22.70 12.06 -7.87
CA ARG A 102 -23.22 12.02 -6.49
C ARG A 102 -23.53 10.60 -5.97
N PRO A 103 -24.15 9.71 -6.76
CA PRO A 103 -24.34 8.30 -6.38
C PRO A 103 -23.06 7.59 -5.91
N ALA A 104 -21.90 7.99 -6.43
CA ALA A 104 -20.62 7.40 -6.13
C ALA A 104 -19.92 7.96 -4.87
N LEU A 105 -20.52 8.94 -4.17
CA LEU A 105 -19.84 9.66 -3.09
C LEU A 105 -19.26 8.75 -2.02
N VAL A 106 -20.06 7.79 -1.54
CA VAL A 106 -19.65 6.91 -0.44
C VAL A 106 -18.55 5.94 -0.89
N ALA A 107 -18.74 5.26 -2.02
CA ALA A 107 -17.76 4.31 -2.55
C ALA A 107 -16.45 5.02 -2.95
N GLY A 108 -16.56 6.13 -3.66
CA GLY A 108 -15.43 6.96 -4.07
C GLY A 108 -14.64 7.51 -2.89
N ALA A 109 -15.33 8.00 -1.84
CA ALA A 109 -14.67 8.48 -0.63
C ALA A 109 -13.97 7.35 0.14
N PHE A 110 -14.58 6.17 0.23
CA PHE A 110 -13.96 5.02 0.89
C PHE A 110 -12.68 4.57 0.15
N ILE A 111 -12.74 4.45 -1.17
CA ILE A 111 -11.57 4.12 -2.00
C ILE A 111 -10.52 5.24 -1.93
N GLY A 112 -10.96 6.50 -1.90
CA GLY A 112 -10.09 7.65 -1.70
C GLY A 112 -9.38 7.62 -0.34
N ALA A 113 -10.07 7.18 0.72
CA ALA A 113 -9.46 6.98 2.03
C ALA A 113 -8.38 5.89 1.98
N VAL A 114 -8.62 4.78 1.29
CA VAL A 114 -7.58 3.75 1.05
C VAL A 114 -6.36 4.37 0.36
N ALA A 115 -6.59 5.18 -0.67
CA ALA A 115 -5.50 5.86 -1.38
C ALA A 115 -4.65 6.75 -0.44
N VAL A 116 -5.32 7.58 0.36
CA VAL A 116 -4.66 8.45 1.34
C VAL A 116 -3.90 7.63 2.39
N SER A 117 -4.51 6.56 2.91
CA SER A 117 -3.87 5.67 3.88
C SER A 117 -2.61 5.00 3.31
N SER A 118 -2.65 4.51 2.07
CA SER A 118 -1.49 3.90 1.40
C SER A 118 -0.37 4.90 1.16
N LEU A 119 -0.69 6.14 0.76
CA LEU A 119 0.31 7.20 0.61
C LEU A 119 0.89 7.64 1.96
N TRP A 120 0.06 7.72 2.99
CA TRP A 120 0.51 8.03 4.34
C TRP A 120 1.48 6.97 4.88
N ARG A 121 1.15 5.70 4.69
CA ARG A 121 2.01 4.55 5.02
C ARG A 121 3.34 4.64 4.25
N SER A 122 3.30 4.98 2.97
CA SER A 122 4.50 5.20 2.15
C SER A 122 5.41 6.29 2.74
N LEU A 123 4.84 7.40 3.22
CA LEU A 123 5.60 8.46 3.88
C LEU A 123 6.20 8.02 5.21
N GLN A 124 5.50 7.19 5.99
CA GLN A 124 6.05 6.60 7.22
C GLN A 124 7.28 5.74 6.90
N ILE A 125 7.13 4.80 5.96
CA ILE A 125 8.23 3.92 5.53
C ILE A 125 9.42 4.73 5.03
N LEU A 126 9.19 5.78 4.22
CA LEU A 126 10.26 6.63 3.71
C LEU A 126 10.98 7.39 4.84
N ARG A 127 10.25 7.87 5.85
CA ARG A 127 10.85 8.52 7.03
C ARG A 127 11.67 7.54 7.85
N ASP A 128 11.19 6.32 8.04
CA ASP A 128 11.90 5.28 8.79
C ASP A 128 13.17 4.84 8.07
N LEU A 129 13.12 4.67 6.74
CA LEU A 129 14.30 4.42 5.92
C LEU A 129 15.34 5.55 6.05
N ARG A 130 14.92 6.81 5.99
CA ARG A 130 15.82 7.96 6.15
C ARG A 130 16.49 7.96 7.54
N LYS A 131 15.74 7.64 8.60
CA LYS A 131 16.31 7.52 9.95
C LYS A 131 17.34 6.40 10.03
N LEU A 132 17.06 5.24 9.43
CA LEU A 132 18.00 4.11 9.38
C LEU A 132 19.27 4.44 8.61
N THR A 133 19.16 5.11 7.46
CA THR A 133 20.34 5.57 6.69
C THR A 133 21.19 6.53 7.51
N ASN A 134 20.57 7.53 8.14
CA ASN A 134 21.29 8.51 8.95
C ASN A 134 21.99 7.87 10.16
N ALA A 135 21.36 6.90 10.82
CA ALA A 135 21.97 6.17 11.94
C ALA A 135 23.13 5.26 11.47
N SER A 136 22.97 4.61 10.31
CA SER A 136 24.03 3.82 9.68
C SER A 136 25.24 4.67 9.32
N GLU A 137 25.04 5.90 8.82
CA GLU A 137 26.12 6.84 8.50
C GLU A 137 26.86 7.34 9.75
N GLN A 138 26.17 7.43 10.88
CA GLN A 138 26.75 7.89 12.15
C GLN A 138 27.42 6.76 12.96
N ASN A 139 27.35 5.51 12.51
CA ASN A 139 27.87 4.33 13.22
C ASN A 139 27.28 4.19 14.64
N VAL A 140 26.08 4.74 14.86
CA VAL A 140 25.32 4.65 16.11
C VAL A 140 24.21 3.63 15.87
N LEU A 141 24.04 2.66 16.78
CA LEU A 141 22.89 1.76 16.74
C LEU A 141 21.62 2.62 16.85
N ALA A 142 20.77 2.62 15.83
CA ALA A 142 19.50 3.33 15.88
C ALA A 142 18.69 2.80 17.08
N GLU A 143 18.60 3.60 18.14
CA GLU A 143 17.59 3.39 19.18
C GLU A 143 16.22 3.63 18.53
N VAL A 144 15.59 2.54 18.11
CA VAL A 144 14.18 2.54 17.81
C VAL A 144 13.49 2.59 19.17
N GLU A 145 13.05 3.77 19.58
CA GLU A 145 12.16 3.97 20.72
C GLU A 145 10.86 3.23 20.43
N LEU A 146 10.82 1.94 20.81
CA LEU A 146 9.60 1.17 20.92
C LEU A 146 8.79 1.84 22.01
N LEU A 147 7.69 2.46 21.61
CA LEU A 147 6.66 3.05 22.45
C LEU A 147 6.27 2.02 23.52
N VAL A 148 6.87 2.13 24.71
CA VAL A 148 6.49 1.37 25.89
C VAL A 148 5.21 2.02 26.36
N GLU A 149 4.08 1.34 26.12
CA GLU A 149 2.81 1.66 26.76
C GLU A 149 3.04 1.51 28.27
N GLY A 150 3.11 2.65 28.95
CA GLY A 150 3.34 2.72 30.38
C GLY A 150 2.15 2.13 31.12
N ASP A 151 2.29 0.89 31.57
CA ASP A 151 1.65 0.48 32.81
C ASP A 151 2.51 1.04 33.94
N ASP A 152 2.06 2.17 34.50
CA ASP A 152 2.47 2.58 35.84
C ASP A 152 1.28 2.37 36.81
N PRO A 153 1.59 2.05 38.08
CA PRO A 153 0.81 1.21 38.99
C PRO A 153 -0.45 1.82 39.64
#